data_AF-A0A944HGD7-F1
#
_entry.id   AF-A0A944HGD7-F1
#
_cell.length_a   1.000
_cell.length_b   1.000
_cell.length_c   1.000
_cell.angle_alpha   90.00
_cell.angle_beta   90.00
_cell.angle_gamma   90.00
#
_symmetry.space_group_name_H-M   'P 1'
#
loop_
_entity.id
_entity.type
_entity.pdbx_description
1 polymer ?
#
loop_
_entity_poly.entity_id
_entity_poly.type
_entity_poly.pdbx_seq_one_letter_code
_entity_poly.pdbx_strand_id
1 'polypeptide(L)'
;MRAKTVMRAGLAALLAVGTWASAGGGPASATVQEPAPSSNGEVSAGLLTALQRDLGLTERQARQRLAAERAAIGIETQARRAARSAYAGSWFDADTARLTVAVTEPRRAGAVRATGADVRIVEHSARRLDSAKRKIDALPAPGGVSSWHVDPEANRIVVNVVAADRMDNDVASFLDRARETGPVQVREVAEAPRAFAAGTVGGDPYYTGNVRCSIGFSVHGGFVTAGHCGQQGAAVRGWDGSHIGTFQGSSFPGNDYAWVSVGSGWWTVPVVLGWGTVPDRLVRGSAEAPVGASICRSGSTTHWHCGSVLAKNETVNYSQGAVHQMTKTSVCAEPGDSGGSFISGDQAQGVTSGGWGNCSGGGQTWYQPVNEILARYGLRLHTA
;
A
#
# COMPACT_ATOMS: atom_id res chain seq x y z
N MET A 1 -49.83 37.14 -19.29
CA MET A 1 -50.50 37.03 -17.96
C MET A 1 -49.35 36.77 -16.96
N ARG A 2 -48.88 37.65 -16.06
CA ARG A 2 -49.57 38.35 -14.94
C ARG A 2 -50.52 37.39 -14.20
N ALA A 3 -50.52 37.17 -12.87
CA ALA A 3 -49.72 37.64 -11.73
C ALA A 3 -50.01 36.67 -10.52
N LYS A 4 -49.41 36.69 -9.31
CA LYS A 4 -48.38 37.51 -8.61
C LYS A 4 -47.83 36.71 -7.40
N THR A 5 -46.68 37.10 -6.83
CA THR A 5 -46.15 36.61 -5.52
C THR A 5 -47.04 37.01 -4.33
N VAL A 6 -47.12 36.18 -3.28
CA VAL A 6 -47.41 36.65 -1.90
C VAL A 6 -46.52 35.92 -0.89
N MET A 7 -45.82 36.71 -0.09
CA MET A 7 -44.98 36.32 1.04
C MET A 7 -45.72 36.67 2.33
N ARG A 8 -45.70 35.80 3.34
CA ARG A 8 -46.19 36.10 4.70
C ARG A 8 -45.25 35.51 5.75
N ALA A 9 -44.53 36.38 6.46
CA ALA A 9 -43.96 36.09 7.76
C ALA A 9 -44.96 36.50 8.85
N GLY A 10 -44.92 35.88 10.04
CA GLY A 10 -45.81 36.31 11.13
C GLY A 10 -45.79 35.47 12.41
N LEU A 11 -45.00 35.93 13.37
CA LEU A 11 -45.10 35.74 14.83
C LEU A 11 -44.84 34.38 15.49
N ALA A 12 -44.22 34.50 16.67
CA ALA A 12 -43.93 33.45 17.64
C ALA A 12 -44.94 33.49 18.81
N ALA A 13 -44.98 32.41 19.60
CA ALA A 13 -45.57 32.41 20.93
C ALA A 13 -44.65 31.68 21.91
N LEU A 14 -44.34 32.32 23.03
CA LEU A 14 -43.62 31.72 24.16
C LEU A 14 -44.55 30.84 24.98
N LEU A 15 -44.03 29.71 25.47
CA LEU A 15 -44.53 29.05 26.67
C LEU A 15 -43.33 28.63 27.54
N ALA A 16 -43.39 28.96 28.81
CA ALA A 16 -42.40 28.64 29.83
C ALA A 16 -43.06 27.82 30.97
N VAL A 17 -42.27 27.48 32.00
CA VAL A 17 -42.59 26.62 33.15
C VAL A 17 -42.44 25.11 32.82
N GLY A 18 -41.72 24.30 33.61
CA GLY A 18 -41.06 24.61 34.88
C GLY A 18 -39.94 23.62 35.27
N THR A 19 -39.20 24.00 36.32
CA THR A 19 -37.95 23.38 36.80
C THR A 19 -38.16 22.24 37.79
N TRP A 20 -37.41 21.14 37.65
CA TRP A 20 -37.02 20.24 38.76
C TRP A 20 -35.52 19.94 38.69
N ALA A 21 -34.91 19.60 39.82
CA ALA A 21 -33.50 19.90 40.10
C ALA A 21 -32.52 18.70 40.05
N SER A 22 -31.23 19.06 39.88
CA SER A 22 -30.01 18.38 40.38
C SER A 22 -29.77 16.90 40.05
N ALA A 23 -28.71 16.64 39.26
CA ALA A 23 -27.46 16.04 39.76
C ALA A 23 -26.32 16.20 38.72
N GLY A 24 -25.06 16.11 39.17
CA GLY A 24 -23.88 16.43 38.35
C GLY A 24 -23.54 15.38 37.28
N GLY A 25 -22.99 15.86 36.17
CA GLY A 25 -22.57 15.05 35.02
C GLY A 25 -22.17 15.92 33.83
N GLY A 26 -21.18 16.81 34.02
CA GLY A 26 -20.64 17.59 32.92
C GLY A 26 -20.08 16.69 31.81
N PRO A 27 -20.12 17.10 30.53
CA PRO A 27 -19.58 16.28 29.46
C PRO A 27 -18.10 16.01 29.74
N ALA A 28 -17.75 14.72 29.80
CA ALA A 28 -16.37 14.28 29.90
C ALA A 28 -15.65 14.69 28.61
N SER A 29 -15.14 15.92 28.60
CA SER A 29 -14.13 16.36 27.65
C SER A 29 -12.93 15.47 27.92
N ALA A 30 -12.76 14.43 27.11
CA ALA A 30 -11.50 13.74 27.00
C ALA A 30 -10.48 14.78 26.54
N THR A 31 -9.78 15.37 27.51
CA THR A 31 -8.54 16.07 27.25
C THR A 31 -7.63 15.04 26.61
N VAL A 32 -7.57 15.06 25.27
CA VAL A 32 -6.45 14.50 24.54
C VAL A 32 -5.25 15.17 25.17
N GLN A 33 -4.54 14.42 26.02
CA GLN A 33 -3.34 14.91 26.65
C GLN A 33 -2.29 14.93 25.55
N GLU A 34 -2.28 16.06 24.84
CA GLU A 34 -1.29 16.42 23.85
C GLU A 34 0.08 16.12 24.47
N PRO A 35 0.94 15.31 23.82
CA PRO A 35 2.21 14.92 24.40
C PRO A 35 2.95 16.19 24.83
N ALA A 36 3.23 16.31 26.13
CA ALA A 36 3.86 17.51 26.67
C ALA A 36 5.13 17.79 25.84
N PRO A 37 5.33 19.03 25.34
CA PRO A 37 6.46 19.33 24.49
C PRO A 37 7.73 18.97 25.25
N SER A 38 8.48 17.98 24.72
CA SER A 38 9.63 17.41 25.40
C SER A 38 10.69 18.49 25.60
N SER A 39 10.77 18.99 26.82
CA SER A 39 11.75 20.00 27.23
C SER A 39 13.15 19.41 27.13
N ASN A 40 14.10 20.23 26.67
CA ASN A 40 15.54 19.96 26.67
C ASN A 40 16.08 18.80 25.80
N GLY A 41 15.72 18.72 24.51
CA GLY A 41 16.62 18.16 23.47
C GLY A 41 17.12 16.72 23.61
N GLU A 42 16.56 15.94 24.55
CA GLU A 42 16.98 14.57 24.85
C GLU A 42 16.56 13.62 23.73
N VAL A 43 17.51 12.79 23.30
CA VAL A 43 17.25 11.74 22.32
C VAL A 43 16.43 10.64 22.99
N SER A 44 15.32 10.24 22.38
CA SER A 44 14.47 9.18 22.91
C SER A 44 15.24 7.85 23.02
N ALA A 45 15.01 7.11 24.10
CA ALA A 45 15.66 5.82 24.33
C ALA A 45 15.39 4.83 23.17
N GLY A 46 14.17 4.82 22.62
CA GLY A 46 13.82 4.01 21.45
C GLY A 46 14.65 4.31 20.20
N LEU A 47 14.93 5.59 19.92
CA LEU A 47 15.79 5.99 18.80
C LEU A 47 17.25 5.54 19.03
N LEU A 48 17.76 5.64 20.25
CA LEU A 48 19.09 5.13 20.59
C LEU A 48 19.16 3.61 20.48
N THR A 49 18.14 2.87 20.89
CA THR A 49 18.07 1.41 20.72
C THR A 49 18.07 1.03 19.24
N ALA A 50 17.30 1.73 18.40
CA ALA A 50 17.28 1.50 16.96
C ALA A 50 18.66 1.76 16.31
N LEU A 51 19.29 2.90 16.58
CA LEU A 51 20.62 3.23 16.03
C LEU A 51 21.71 2.24 16.45
N GLN A 52 21.67 1.72 17.68
CA GLN A 52 22.61 0.70 18.14
C GLN A 52 22.39 -0.62 17.40
N ARG A 53 21.13 -1.05 17.23
CA ARG A 53 20.77 -2.28 16.51
C ARG A 53 21.13 -2.20 15.02
N ASP A 54 20.76 -1.11 14.36
CA ASP A 54 20.76 -1.00 12.89
C ASP A 54 22.12 -0.53 12.32
N LEU A 55 22.88 0.26 13.08
CA LEU A 55 24.17 0.81 12.66
C LEU A 55 25.37 0.24 13.46
N GLY A 56 25.14 -0.73 14.35
CA GLY A 56 26.20 -1.36 15.16
C GLY A 56 26.89 -0.41 16.15
N LEU A 57 26.25 0.71 16.51
CA LEU A 57 26.82 1.72 17.39
C LEU A 57 26.67 1.32 18.87
N THR A 58 27.52 1.88 19.74
CA THR A 58 27.23 1.99 21.18
C THR A 58 26.30 3.18 21.44
N GLU A 59 25.57 3.20 22.57
CA GLU A 59 24.71 4.33 22.94
C GLU A 59 25.46 5.67 22.92
N ARG A 60 26.72 5.69 23.39
CA ARG A 60 27.58 6.87 23.36
C ARG A 60 27.85 7.35 21.93
N GLN A 61 28.17 6.43 21.01
CA GLN A 61 28.37 6.75 19.59
C GLN A 61 27.07 7.22 18.94
N ALA A 62 25.93 6.59 19.23
CA ALA A 62 24.62 7.02 18.71
C ALA A 62 24.25 8.44 19.17
N ARG A 63 24.49 8.78 20.45
CA ARG A 63 24.31 10.15 20.98
C ARG A 63 25.25 11.16 20.32
N GLN A 64 26.53 10.81 20.15
CA GLN A 64 27.52 11.66 19.48
C GLN A 64 27.16 11.89 18.00
N ARG A 65 26.74 10.82 17.30
CA ARG A 65 26.32 10.84 15.91
C ARG A 65 25.15 11.79 15.68
N LEU A 66 24.08 11.64 16.45
CA LEU A 66 22.90 12.51 16.36
C LEU A 66 23.21 13.99 16.67
N ALA A 67 24.13 14.26 17.61
CA ALA A 67 24.58 15.63 17.88
C ALA A 67 25.36 16.22 16.69
N ALA A 68 26.24 15.43 16.08
CA ALA A 68 27.01 15.83 14.91
C ALA A 68 26.13 16.02 13.66
N GLU A 69 25.16 15.14 13.41
CA GLU A 69 24.18 15.26 12.32
C GLU A 69 23.32 16.53 12.48
N ARG A 70 22.85 16.82 13.70
CA ARG A 70 22.12 18.05 14.01
C ARG A 70 22.98 19.31 13.76
N ALA A 71 24.26 19.27 14.12
CA ALA A 71 25.18 20.36 13.82
C ALA A 71 25.40 20.51 12.30
N ALA A 72 25.61 19.41 11.58
CA ALA A 72 25.77 19.40 10.14
C ALA A 72 24.58 20.01 9.39
N ILE A 73 23.34 19.66 9.76
CA ILE A 73 22.11 20.25 9.20
C ILE A 73 22.09 21.78 9.40
N GLY A 74 22.47 22.27 10.58
CA GLY A 74 22.55 23.70 10.87
C GLY A 74 23.66 24.44 10.10
N ILE A 75 24.79 23.77 9.84
CA ILE A 75 25.93 24.30 9.09
C ILE A 75 25.64 24.33 7.59
N GLU A 76 25.01 23.29 7.03
CA GLU A 76 24.86 23.08 5.58
C GLU A 76 24.21 24.27 4.87
N THR A 77 23.13 24.82 5.45
CA THR A 77 22.42 25.99 4.87
C THR A 77 23.34 27.21 4.78
N GLN A 78 24.23 27.41 5.75
CA GLN A 78 25.19 28.51 5.76
C GLN A 78 26.35 28.25 4.79
N ALA A 79 26.90 27.03 4.82
CA ALA A 79 27.97 26.58 3.94
C ALA A 79 27.58 26.70 2.45
N ARG A 80 26.36 26.27 2.09
CA ARG A 80 25.81 26.40 0.73
C ARG A 80 25.66 27.87 0.30
N ARG A 81 25.22 28.76 1.20
CA ARG A 81 25.16 30.22 0.95
C ARG A 81 26.55 30.84 0.76
N ALA A 82 27.54 30.39 1.54
CA ALA A 82 28.93 30.84 1.41
C ALA A 82 29.57 30.38 0.08
N ALA A 83 29.29 29.15 -0.35
CA ALA A 83 29.77 28.56 -1.62
C ALA A 83 29.16 29.23 -2.87
N ARG A 84 27.92 29.74 -2.79
CA ARG A 84 27.21 30.40 -3.91
C ARG A 84 27.15 29.50 -5.15
N SER A 85 27.47 30.05 -6.34
CA SER A 85 27.49 29.33 -7.62
C SER A 85 28.56 28.23 -7.70
N ALA A 86 29.56 28.24 -6.82
CA ALA A 86 30.60 27.23 -6.77
C ALA A 86 30.18 25.96 -6.01
N TYR A 87 29.01 25.95 -5.36
CA TYR A 87 28.52 24.80 -4.60
C TYR A 87 28.39 23.55 -5.49
N ALA A 88 29.03 22.46 -5.07
CA ALA A 88 29.10 21.19 -5.79
C ALA A 88 28.40 20.03 -5.06
N GLY A 89 27.76 20.30 -3.93
CA GLY A 89 27.08 19.31 -3.09
C GLY A 89 27.68 19.25 -1.68
N SER A 90 27.10 18.39 -0.86
CA SER A 90 27.45 18.18 0.54
C SER A 90 27.15 16.74 0.92
N TRP A 91 27.88 16.22 1.91
CA TRP A 91 27.57 14.95 2.56
C TRP A 91 28.05 14.98 4.02
N PHE A 92 27.41 14.17 4.85
CA PHE A 92 27.87 13.89 6.19
C PHE A 92 28.79 12.67 6.16
N ASP A 93 30.04 12.86 6.53
CA ASP A 93 31.01 11.77 6.68
C ASP A 93 30.76 11.05 8.00
N ALA A 94 30.45 9.76 7.89
CA ALA A 94 29.98 8.93 8.99
C ALA A 94 31.05 8.67 10.07
N ASP A 95 32.31 8.59 9.65
CA ASP A 95 33.44 8.12 10.46
C ASP A 95 34.14 9.29 11.16
N THR A 96 34.25 10.43 10.49
CA THR A 96 34.77 11.68 11.05
C THR A 96 33.68 12.52 11.75
N ALA A 97 32.41 12.14 11.58
CA ALA A 97 31.23 12.83 12.09
C ALA A 97 31.15 14.32 11.67
N ARG A 98 31.49 14.63 10.41
CA ARG A 98 31.63 16.00 9.89
C ARG A 98 30.88 16.21 8.58
N LEU A 99 30.38 17.42 8.40
CA LEU A 99 29.84 17.87 7.11
C LEU A 99 30.99 18.27 6.18
N THR A 100 31.13 17.59 5.04
CA THR A 100 31.96 18.09 3.94
C THR A 100 31.10 18.78 2.90
N VAL A 101 31.53 19.95 2.44
CA VAL A 101 30.93 20.69 1.32
C VAL A 101 31.91 20.75 0.16
N ALA A 102 31.49 20.25 -1.00
CA ALA A 102 32.26 20.35 -2.22
C ALA A 102 32.08 21.73 -2.87
N VAL A 103 33.17 22.31 -3.37
CA VAL A 103 33.14 23.55 -4.17
C VAL A 103 34.05 23.48 -5.39
N THR A 104 33.65 24.15 -6.48
CA THR A 104 34.45 24.24 -7.72
C THR A 104 35.45 25.41 -7.73
N GLU A 105 35.36 26.33 -6.77
CA GLU A 105 36.21 27.52 -6.71
C GLU A 105 37.05 27.52 -5.42
N PRO A 106 38.39 27.32 -5.48
CA PRO A 106 39.25 27.35 -4.30
C PRO A 106 39.12 28.63 -3.45
N ARG A 107 38.88 29.78 -4.10
CA ARG A 107 38.61 31.08 -3.43
C ARG A 107 37.38 31.08 -2.52
N ARG A 108 36.45 30.12 -2.66
CA ARG A 108 35.27 29.98 -1.79
C ARG A 108 35.56 29.12 -0.55
N ALA A 109 36.61 28.31 -0.56
CA ALA A 109 36.90 27.36 0.50
C ALA A 109 37.05 28.01 1.89
N GLY A 110 37.68 29.19 1.98
CA GLY A 110 37.81 29.92 3.25
C GLY A 110 36.46 30.32 3.84
N ALA A 111 35.54 30.86 3.02
CA ALA A 111 34.22 31.27 3.46
C ALA A 111 33.33 30.08 3.87
N VAL A 112 33.53 28.90 3.26
CA VAL A 112 32.81 27.67 3.63
C VAL A 112 33.40 27.05 4.90
N ARG A 113 34.73 26.99 5.06
CA ARG A 113 35.36 26.52 6.31
C ARG A 113 34.98 27.38 7.52
N ALA A 114 34.78 28.68 7.31
CA ALA A 114 34.31 29.60 8.35
C ALA A 114 32.91 29.26 8.92
N THR A 115 32.11 28.41 8.24
CA THR A 115 30.84 27.92 8.79
C THR A 115 31.00 26.65 9.64
N GLY A 116 32.21 26.10 9.76
CA GLY A 116 32.50 24.85 10.47
C GLY A 116 32.48 23.57 9.60
N ALA A 117 32.18 23.70 8.30
CA ALA A 117 32.21 22.58 7.36
C ALA A 117 33.63 22.30 6.85
N ASP A 118 33.94 21.03 6.57
CA ASP A 118 35.09 20.68 5.77
C ASP A 118 34.84 20.97 4.29
N VAL A 119 35.92 21.12 3.52
CA VAL A 119 35.84 21.55 2.11
C VAL A 119 36.67 20.67 1.20
N ARG A 120 36.00 20.06 0.22
CA ARG A 120 36.61 19.37 -0.93
C ARG A 120 36.56 20.27 -2.16
N ILE A 121 37.67 20.37 -2.89
CA ILE A 121 37.66 21.00 -4.22
C ILE A 121 37.32 19.93 -5.25
N VAL A 122 36.39 20.22 -6.16
CA VAL A 122 35.90 19.30 -7.19
C VAL A 122 35.67 20.03 -8.53
N GLU A 123 35.43 19.30 -9.62
CA GLU A 123 35.36 19.88 -10.96
C GLU A 123 33.97 20.43 -11.32
N HIS A 124 32.90 19.76 -10.89
CA HIS A 124 31.55 20.00 -11.38
C HIS A 124 30.65 20.58 -10.30
N SER A 125 29.97 21.69 -10.58
CA SER A 125 29.01 22.29 -9.65
C SER A 125 27.70 21.48 -9.61
N ALA A 126 26.97 21.57 -8.50
CA ALA A 126 25.71 20.84 -8.33
C ALA A 126 24.72 21.22 -9.44
N ARG A 127 24.66 22.51 -9.80
CA ARG A 127 23.85 23.01 -10.92
C ARG A 127 24.20 22.33 -12.26
N ARG A 128 25.47 22.01 -12.54
CA ARG A 128 25.89 21.30 -13.75
C ARG A 128 25.42 19.85 -13.70
N LEU A 129 25.66 19.16 -12.59
CA LEU A 129 25.25 17.76 -12.38
C LEU A 129 23.73 17.59 -12.40
N ASP A 130 22.97 18.46 -11.72
CA ASP A 130 21.50 18.48 -11.73
C ASP A 130 20.94 18.70 -13.14
N SER A 131 21.60 19.53 -13.95
CA SER A 131 21.18 19.81 -15.33
C SER A 131 21.44 18.62 -16.26
N ALA A 132 22.55 17.91 -16.06
CA ALA A 132 22.82 16.65 -16.75
C ALA A 132 21.83 15.55 -16.29
N LYS A 133 21.60 15.39 -14.98
CA LYS A 133 20.64 14.41 -14.44
C LYS A 133 19.24 14.62 -15.02
N ARG A 134 18.75 15.87 -15.10
CA ARG A 134 17.44 16.16 -15.73
C ARG A 134 17.32 15.75 -17.21
N LYS A 135 18.43 15.61 -17.93
CA LYS A 135 18.41 15.05 -19.30
C LYS A 135 18.29 13.53 -19.26
N ILE A 136 18.96 12.87 -18.32
CA ILE A 136 18.83 11.41 -18.07
C ILE A 136 17.42 11.07 -17.59
N ASP A 137 16.82 11.91 -16.73
CA ASP A 137 15.45 11.79 -16.23
C ASP A 137 14.39 11.78 -17.37
N ALA A 138 14.73 12.26 -18.56
CA ALA A 138 13.87 12.26 -19.75
C ALA A 138 14.15 11.10 -20.73
N LEU A 139 15.09 10.20 -20.42
CA LEU A 139 15.39 9.02 -21.24
C LEU A 139 14.48 7.84 -20.80
N PRO A 140 13.96 7.03 -21.72
CA PRO A 140 13.34 5.75 -21.36
C PRO A 140 14.43 4.80 -20.85
N ALA A 141 14.31 4.35 -19.60
CA ALA A 141 15.25 3.43 -18.99
C ALA A 141 14.84 1.96 -19.27
N PRO A 142 15.77 1.09 -19.72
CA PRO A 142 15.54 -0.35 -19.83
C PRO A 142 15.56 -1.01 -18.44
N GLY A 143 14.98 -2.20 -18.33
CA GLY A 143 14.82 -2.90 -17.04
C GLY A 143 16.12 -3.17 -16.28
N GLY A 144 17.25 -3.33 -16.98
CA GLY A 144 18.57 -3.51 -16.39
C GLY A 144 19.19 -2.24 -15.79
N VAL A 145 18.60 -1.05 -16.00
CA VAL A 145 19.02 0.19 -15.33
C VAL A 145 18.18 0.39 -14.08
N SER A 146 18.79 0.17 -12.92
CA SER A 146 18.11 0.17 -11.61
C SER A 146 17.78 1.58 -11.11
N SER A 147 18.70 2.54 -11.22
CA SER A 147 18.51 3.91 -10.71
C SER A 147 19.64 4.85 -11.16
N TRP A 148 19.45 6.16 -11.03
CA TRP A 148 20.53 7.14 -11.18
C TRP A 148 20.36 8.37 -10.28
N HIS A 149 21.47 8.90 -9.77
CA HIS A 149 21.50 10.05 -8.88
C HIS A 149 22.78 10.88 -9.03
N VAL A 150 22.77 12.13 -8.55
CA VAL A 150 24.00 12.91 -8.37
C VAL A 150 24.66 12.44 -7.08
N ASP A 151 25.92 12.00 -7.17
CA ASP A 151 26.77 11.65 -6.04
C ASP A 151 27.73 12.85 -5.78
N PRO A 152 27.55 13.60 -4.67
CA PRO A 152 28.40 14.74 -4.32
C PRO A 152 29.86 14.38 -4.08
N GLU A 153 30.13 13.17 -3.59
CA GLU A 153 31.45 12.73 -3.16
C GLU A 153 32.28 12.23 -4.34
N ALA A 154 31.66 11.43 -5.22
CA ALA A 154 32.23 11.08 -6.53
C ALA A 154 32.23 12.26 -7.51
N ASN A 155 31.46 13.32 -7.20
CA ASN A 155 31.19 14.49 -8.04
C ASN A 155 30.66 14.14 -9.45
N ARG A 156 29.85 13.09 -9.54
CA ARG A 156 29.38 12.48 -10.80
C ARG A 156 27.90 12.13 -10.71
N ILE A 157 27.31 11.78 -11.85
CA ILE A 157 26.03 11.07 -11.86
C ILE A 157 26.33 9.58 -11.79
N VAL A 158 25.94 8.93 -10.70
CA VAL A 158 26.03 7.48 -10.56
C VAL A 158 24.79 6.86 -11.19
N VAL A 159 24.99 5.96 -12.15
CA VAL A 159 23.96 5.09 -12.73
C VAL A 159 24.19 3.67 -12.23
N ASN A 160 23.21 3.11 -11.55
CA ASN A 160 23.23 1.74 -11.04
C ASN A 160 22.59 0.80 -12.07
N VAL A 161 23.31 -0.27 -12.43
CA VAL A 161 22.91 -1.29 -13.40
C VAL A 161 22.81 -2.65 -12.71
N VAL A 162 21.79 -3.44 -13.03
CA VAL A 162 21.65 -4.81 -12.52
C VAL A 162 22.76 -5.67 -13.11
N ALA A 163 23.56 -6.32 -12.26
CA ALA A 163 24.77 -7.02 -12.68
C ALA A 163 24.52 -8.12 -13.73
N ALA A 164 23.35 -8.77 -13.68
CA ALA A 164 22.93 -9.76 -14.67
C ALA A 164 22.70 -9.15 -16.08
N ASP A 165 22.19 -7.92 -16.14
CA ASP A 165 21.77 -7.24 -17.36
C ASP A 165 22.86 -6.30 -17.92
N ARG A 166 24.05 -6.27 -17.33
CA ARG A 166 25.16 -5.35 -17.69
C ARG A 166 25.65 -5.47 -19.15
N MET A 167 25.35 -6.59 -19.81
CA MET A 167 25.72 -6.88 -21.20
C MET A 167 24.56 -6.70 -22.18
N ASP A 168 23.41 -6.22 -21.71
CA ASP A 168 22.25 -5.93 -22.53
C ASP A 168 22.48 -4.71 -23.43
N ASN A 169 22.02 -4.78 -24.68
CA ASN A 169 22.24 -3.74 -25.69
C ASN A 169 21.44 -2.45 -25.41
N ASP A 170 20.24 -2.57 -24.83
CA ASP A 170 19.43 -1.40 -24.46
C ASP A 170 20.04 -0.71 -23.24
N VAL A 171 20.57 -1.48 -22.28
CA VAL A 171 21.38 -0.95 -21.16
C VAL A 171 22.61 -0.21 -21.68
N ALA A 172 23.38 -0.79 -22.61
CA ALA A 172 24.54 -0.12 -23.21
C ALA A 172 24.14 1.19 -23.92
N SER A 173 23.10 1.15 -24.76
CA SER A 173 22.53 2.31 -25.46
C SER A 173 22.07 3.43 -24.52
N PHE A 174 21.41 3.07 -23.41
CA PHE A 174 21.03 4.02 -22.36
C PHE A 174 22.27 4.67 -21.71
N LEU A 175 23.29 3.87 -21.38
CA LEU A 175 24.50 4.36 -20.73
C LEU A 175 25.30 5.33 -21.63
N ASP A 176 25.35 5.10 -22.94
CA ASP A 176 26.00 6.01 -23.88
C ASP A 176 25.26 7.34 -23.97
N ARG A 177 23.93 7.31 -24.15
CA ARG A 177 23.08 8.51 -24.08
C ARG A 177 23.20 9.25 -22.75
N ALA A 178 23.38 8.53 -21.64
CA ALA A 178 23.59 9.14 -20.33
C ALA A 178 24.96 9.85 -20.24
N ARG A 179 26.02 9.24 -20.78
CA ARG A 179 27.39 9.82 -20.84
C ARG A 179 27.45 11.10 -21.68
N GLU A 180 26.65 11.21 -22.73
CA GLU A 180 26.51 12.46 -23.52
C GLU A 180 25.94 13.63 -22.69
N THR A 181 25.16 13.36 -21.64
CA THR A 181 24.57 14.43 -20.82
C THR A 181 25.57 15.10 -19.89
N GLY A 182 26.60 14.37 -19.44
CA GLY A 182 27.49 14.80 -18.38
C GLY A 182 28.35 13.67 -17.79
N PRO A 183 29.04 13.93 -16.67
CA PRO A 183 30.04 13.04 -16.09
C PRO A 183 29.36 11.87 -15.35
N VAL A 184 29.16 10.76 -16.06
CA VAL A 184 28.57 9.54 -15.52
C VAL A 184 29.63 8.61 -14.91
N GLN A 185 29.26 7.92 -13.83
CA GLN A 185 29.91 6.73 -13.30
C GLN A 185 28.88 5.60 -13.30
N VAL A 186 29.27 4.41 -13.77
CA VAL A 186 28.42 3.21 -13.67
C VAL A 186 28.81 2.42 -12.43
N ARG A 187 27.82 1.91 -11.69
CA ARG A 187 27.99 0.95 -10.60
C ARG A 187 27.07 -0.24 -10.86
N GLU A 188 27.47 -1.43 -10.41
CA GLU A 188 26.65 -2.63 -10.48
C GLU A 188 25.91 -2.85 -9.16
N VAL A 189 24.65 -3.30 -9.24
CA VAL A 189 23.81 -3.73 -8.10
C VAL A 189 23.31 -5.14 -8.36
N ALA A 190 23.05 -5.90 -7.28
CA ALA A 190 22.58 -7.28 -7.40
C ALA A 190 21.17 -7.37 -8.03
N GLU A 191 20.29 -6.42 -7.71
CA GLU A 191 18.91 -6.38 -8.18
C GLU A 191 18.40 -4.94 -8.32
N ALA A 192 17.36 -4.76 -9.13
CA ALA A 192 16.61 -3.50 -9.20
C ALA A 192 15.59 -3.41 -8.04
N PRO A 193 15.37 -2.22 -7.46
CA PRO A 193 14.37 -2.04 -6.40
C PRO A 193 12.96 -2.35 -6.93
N ARG A 194 12.17 -3.03 -6.11
CA ARG A 194 10.76 -3.35 -6.39
C ARG A 194 9.87 -2.61 -5.39
N ALA A 195 8.67 -2.24 -5.83
CA ALA A 195 7.65 -1.80 -4.89
C ALA A 195 7.30 -2.96 -3.96
N PHE A 196 7.12 -2.68 -2.67
CA PHE A 196 6.54 -3.65 -1.75
C PHE A 196 5.06 -3.87 -2.10
N ALA A 197 4.62 -5.11 -1.95
CA ALA A 197 3.28 -5.61 -2.23
C ALA A 197 2.98 -6.76 -1.26
N ALA A 198 1.80 -7.37 -1.36
CA ALA A 198 1.38 -8.45 -0.47
C ALA A 198 0.99 -9.74 -1.23
N GLY A 199 0.74 -10.80 -0.47
CA GLY A 199 0.09 -12.01 -0.98
C GLY A 199 -1.42 -11.80 -1.10
N THR A 200 -2.06 -12.45 -2.08
CA THR A 200 -3.52 -12.50 -2.15
C THR A 200 -4.06 -13.54 -1.17
N VAL A 201 -4.66 -13.09 -0.08
CA VAL A 201 -5.25 -13.96 0.94
C VAL A 201 -6.78 -13.96 0.82
N GLY A 202 -7.43 -15.11 0.91
CA GLY A 202 -8.89 -15.18 0.94
C GLY A 202 -9.46 -14.39 2.11
N GLY A 203 -10.45 -13.55 1.87
CA GLY A 203 -11.04 -12.62 2.84
C GLY A 203 -10.48 -11.20 2.80
N ASP A 204 -9.27 -10.96 2.28
CA ASP A 204 -8.68 -9.60 2.20
C ASP A 204 -9.55 -8.64 1.38
N PRO A 205 -9.62 -7.34 1.74
CA PRO A 205 -10.28 -6.34 0.91
C PRO A 205 -9.47 -6.04 -0.36
N TYR A 206 -10.17 -5.96 -1.48
CA TYR A 206 -9.69 -5.30 -2.69
C TYR A 206 -10.70 -4.25 -3.17
N TYR A 207 -10.22 -3.33 -3.98
CA TYR A 207 -10.98 -2.19 -4.48
C TYR A 207 -10.96 -2.14 -6.01
N THR A 208 -12.12 -1.84 -6.61
CA THR A 208 -12.29 -1.62 -8.04
C THR A 208 -13.22 -0.44 -8.25
N GLY A 209 -12.67 0.68 -8.76
CA GLY A 209 -13.35 1.98 -8.70
C GLY A 209 -13.71 2.35 -7.26
N ASN A 210 -15.00 2.56 -7.01
CA ASN A 210 -15.54 2.86 -5.67
C ASN A 210 -16.12 1.63 -4.95
N VAL A 211 -15.99 0.43 -5.51
CA VAL A 211 -16.49 -0.82 -4.92
C VAL A 211 -15.38 -1.47 -4.11
N ARG A 212 -15.70 -1.84 -2.86
CA ARG A 212 -14.91 -2.76 -2.04
C ARG A 212 -15.54 -4.14 -2.09
N CYS A 213 -14.74 -5.14 -2.40
CA CYS A 213 -15.08 -6.55 -2.28
C CYS A 213 -13.95 -7.29 -1.55
N SER A 214 -14.15 -8.58 -1.31
CA SER A 214 -13.20 -9.45 -0.64
C SER A 214 -12.64 -10.49 -1.61
N ILE A 215 -11.36 -10.82 -1.46
CA ILE A 215 -10.67 -11.88 -2.22
C ILE A 215 -11.32 -13.23 -1.86
N GLY A 216 -11.60 -14.06 -2.86
CA GLY A 216 -12.15 -15.40 -2.66
C GLY A 216 -11.05 -16.41 -2.38
N PHE A 217 -10.44 -16.94 -3.44
CA PHE A 217 -9.34 -17.90 -3.31
C PHE A 217 -8.24 -17.60 -4.33
N SER A 218 -6.99 -17.74 -3.91
CA SER A 218 -5.84 -17.74 -4.81
C SER A 218 -5.93 -18.88 -5.83
N VAL A 219 -5.74 -18.54 -7.09
CA VAL A 219 -5.50 -19.47 -8.20
C VAL A 219 -4.12 -19.19 -8.78
N HIS A 220 -3.52 -20.10 -9.54
CA HIS A 220 -2.24 -19.77 -10.17
C HIS A 220 -2.38 -18.57 -11.12
N GLY A 221 -1.60 -17.52 -10.85
CA GLY A 221 -1.65 -16.25 -11.60
C GLY A 221 -2.76 -15.28 -11.20
N GLY A 222 -3.57 -15.56 -10.16
CA GLY A 222 -4.74 -14.74 -9.86
C GLY A 222 -5.46 -15.05 -8.55
N PHE A 223 -6.67 -14.50 -8.42
CA PHE A 223 -7.66 -14.95 -7.44
C PHE A 223 -9.07 -14.95 -8.03
N VAL A 224 -9.95 -15.82 -7.52
CA VAL A 224 -11.39 -15.81 -7.83
C VAL A 224 -12.16 -14.91 -6.87
N THR A 225 -13.26 -14.33 -7.34
CA THR A 225 -14.14 -13.42 -6.59
C THR A 225 -15.54 -13.39 -7.23
N ALA A 226 -16.46 -12.56 -6.75
CA ALA A 226 -17.81 -12.45 -7.31
C ALA A 226 -17.85 -11.58 -8.58
N GLY A 227 -18.79 -11.87 -9.49
CA GLY A 227 -18.94 -11.19 -10.77
C GLY A 227 -19.48 -9.77 -10.62
N HIS A 228 -20.43 -9.56 -9.71
CA HIS A 228 -21.01 -8.23 -9.46
C HIS A 228 -20.01 -7.19 -8.92
N CYS A 229 -18.83 -7.62 -8.43
CA CYS A 229 -17.78 -6.73 -7.94
C CYS A 229 -17.11 -5.91 -9.06
N GLY A 230 -17.02 -6.44 -10.28
CA GLY A 230 -16.27 -5.77 -11.35
C GLY A 230 -16.46 -6.40 -12.73
N GLN A 231 -16.38 -5.57 -13.76
CA GLN A 231 -16.44 -5.99 -15.17
C GLN A 231 -15.05 -6.40 -15.68
N GLN A 232 -14.99 -7.17 -16.76
CA GLN A 232 -13.74 -7.52 -17.42
C GLN A 232 -12.94 -6.26 -17.79
N GLY A 233 -11.63 -6.28 -17.55
CA GLY A 233 -10.72 -5.15 -17.75
C GLY A 233 -10.67 -4.14 -16.59
N ALA A 234 -11.56 -4.23 -15.59
CA ALA A 234 -11.52 -3.33 -14.43
C ALA A 234 -10.22 -3.51 -13.63
N ALA A 235 -9.59 -2.40 -13.24
CA ALA A 235 -8.36 -2.37 -12.46
C ALA A 235 -8.64 -2.59 -10.97
N VAL A 236 -7.75 -3.35 -10.33
CA VAL A 236 -7.88 -3.82 -8.95
C VAL A 236 -6.75 -3.27 -8.10
N ARG A 237 -7.09 -2.73 -6.92
CA ARG A 237 -6.15 -2.28 -5.90
C ARG A 237 -6.29 -3.09 -4.62
N GLY A 238 -5.18 -3.29 -3.91
CA GLY A 238 -5.16 -3.98 -2.63
C GLY A 238 -5.58 -3.10 -1.46
N TRP A 239 -5.56 -3.70 -0.27
CA TRP A 239 -5.82 -3.01 1.00
C TRP A 239 -4.83 -1.87 1.30
N ASP A 240 -3.63 -1.93 0.73
CA ASP A 240 -2.57 -0.91 0.76
C ASP A 240 -2.74 0.19 -0.31
N GLY A 241 -3.74 0.07 -1.19
CA GLY A 241 -3.96 0.96 -2.33
C GLY A 241 -3.05 0.72 -3.54
N SER A 242 -2.10 -0.22 -3.48
CA SER A 242 -1.23 -0.58 -4.61
C SER A 242 -2.03 -1.35 -5.68
N HIS A 243 -1.56 -1.32 -6.93
CA HIS A 243 -2.24 -2.01 -8.03
C HIS A 243 -1.95 -3.51 -7.97
N ILE A 244 -2.99 -4.33 -7.76
CA ILE A 244 -2.87 -5.79 -7.82
C ILE A 244 -2.83 -6.28 -9.27
N GLY A 245 -3.77 -5.81 -10.09
CA GLY A 245 -4.08 -6.48 -11.35
C GLY A 245 -5.39 -6.04 -11.99
N THR A 246 -5.97 -6.89 -12.83
CA THR A 246 -7.21 -6.61 -13.57
C THR A 246 -8.14 -7.82 -13.62
N PHE A 247 -9.45 -7.56 -13.68
CA PHE A 247 -10.48 -8.58 -13.93
C PHE A 247 -10.29 -9.19 -15.33
N GLN A 248 -10.01 -10.49 -15.40
CA GLN A 248 -9.80 -11.22 -16.67
C GLN A 248 -11.08 -11.87 -17.19
N GLY A 249 -12.04 -12.14 -16.32
CA GLY A 249 -13.38 -12.58 -16.68
C GLY A 249 -14.36 -12.25 -15.55
N SER A 250 -15.60 -11.93 -15.92
CA SER A 250 -16.70 -11.67 -14.99
C SER A 250 -18.03 -12.07 -15.64
N SER A 251 -18.95 -12.62 -14.84
CA SER A 251 -20.30 -13.00 -15.25
C SER A 251 -21.27 -12.65 -14.11
N PHE A 252 -22.13 -11.66 -14.33
CA PHE A 252 -23.27 -11.32 -13.49
C PHE A 252 -24.29 -10.47 -14.27
N PRO A 253 -25.60 -10.74 -14.22
CA PRO A 253 -26.29 -11.86 -13.54
C PRO A 253 -26.14 -13.19 -14.32
N GLY A 254 -27.05 -14.15 -14.11
CA GLY A 254 -27.01 -15.51 -14.64
C GLY A 254 -26.16 -16.43 -13.77
N ASN A 255 -24.91 -16.02 -13.56
CA ASN A 255 -23.99 -16.53 -12.54
C ASN A 255 -23.53 -15.34 -11.66
N ASP A 256 -22.66 -15.57 -10.67
CA ASP A 256 -21.98 -14.50 -9.96
C ASP A 256 -20.51 -14.84 -9.64
N TYR A 257 -19.68 -14.92 -10.70
CA TYR A 257 -18.25 -15.16 -10.58
C TYR A 257 -17.40 -14.20 -11.41
N ALA A 258 -16.17 -14.01 -10.94
CA ALA A 258 -15.08 -13.39 -11.66
C ALA A 258 -13.73 -14.00 -11.25
N TRP A 259 -12.70 -13.66 -12.01
CA TRP A 259 -11.33 -13.81 -11.56
C TRP A 259 -10.45 -12.64 -11.99
N VAL A 260 -9.45 -12.35 -11.17
CA VAL A 260 -8.49 -11.25 -11.31
C VAL A 260 -7.12 -11.86 -11.51
N SER A 261 -6.41 -11.50 -12.58
CA SER A 261 -5.00 -11.83 -12.72
C SER A 261 -4.16 -10.88 -11.87
N VAL A 262 -3.16 -11.38 -11.17
CA VAL A 262 -2.29 -10.55 -10.30
C VAL A 262 -0.90 -10.34 -10.89
N GLY A 263 -0.28 -9.21 -10.54
CA GLY A 263 1.06 -8.82 -10.95
C GLY A 263 1.61 -7.72 -10.06
N SER A 264 2.47 -6.84 -10.60
CA SER A 264 2.94 -5.64 -9.89
C SER A 264 3.58 -5.90 -8.52
N GLY A 265 4.21 -7.06 -8.34
CA GLY A 265 4.84 -7.50 -7.09
C GLY A 265 3.94 -8.34 -6.17
N TRP A 266 2.62 -8.39 -6.41
CA TRP A 266 1.71 -9.26 -5.69
C TRP A 266 1.93 -10.73 -6.05
N TRP A 267 1.73 -11.63 -5.08
CA TRP A 267 1.87 -13.08 -5.27
C TRP A 267 0.66 -13.83 -4.72
N THR A 268 0.46 -15.06 -5.18
CA THR A 268 -0.67 -15.91 -4.77
C THR A 268 -0.28 -16.79 -3.58
N VAL A 269 -1.14 -16.93 -2.57
CA VAL A 269 -0.92 -17.85 -1.43
C VAL A 269 -2.15 -18.72 -1.13
N PRO A 270 -1.98 -19.97 -0.70
CA PRO A 270 -3.07 -20.93 -0.44
C PRO A 270 -3.71 -20.71 0.94
N VAL A 271 -4.12 -19.47 1.25
CA VAL A 271 -4.52 -19.06 2.60
C VAL A 271 -5.84 -18.29 2.57
N VAL A 272 -6.68 -18.49 3.59
CA VAL A 272 -7.85 -17.66 3.93
C VAL A 272 -7.63 -17.04 5.32
N LEU A 273 -7.85 -15.73 5.45
CA LEU A 273 -7.73 -14.99 6.70
C LEU A 273 -8.73 -15.49 7.74
N GLY A 274 -8.24 -15.80 8.93
CA GLY A 274 -9.04 -16.04 10.13
C GLY A 274 -9.34 -14.76 10.92
N TRP A 275 -8.82 -13.60 10.48
CA TRP A 275 -9.01 -12.27 11.09
C TRP A 275 -8.72 -12.20 12.60
N GLY A 276 -7.84 -13.07 13.10
CA GLY A 276 -7.57 -13.21 14.53
C GLY A 276 -8.71 -13.85 15.35
N THR A 277 -9.88 -14.09 14.75
CA THR A 277 -10.97 -14.89 15.33
C THR A 277 -10.61 -16.38 15.35
N VAL A 278 -9.91 -16.84 14.31
CA VAL A 278 -9.26 -18.16 14.23
C VAL A 278 -7.86 -17.98 13.62
N PRO A 279 -6.95 -18.97 13.74
CA PRO A 279 -5.75 -19.01 12.92
C PRO A 279 -6.10 -19.07 11.43
N ASP A 280 -5.27 -18.43 10.60
CA ASP A 280 -5.44 -18.44 9.15
C ASP A 280 -5.47 -19.87 8.59
N ARG A 281 -6.32 -20.07 7.58
CA ARG A 281 -6.69 -21.40 7.09
C ARG A 281 -5.97 -21.71 5.79
N LEU A 282 -5.16 -22.75 5.80
CA LEU A 282 -4.61 -23.32 4.58
C LEU A 282 -5.72 -23.94 3.72
N VAL A 283 -5.63 -23.71 2.41
CA VAL A 283 -6.51 -24.29 1.40
C VAL A 283 -5.81 -25.52 0.81
N ARG A 284 -6.41 -26.70 0.91
CA ARG A 284 -5.84 -27.97 0.43
C ARG A 284 -6.59 -28.60 -0.74
N GLY A 285 -7.76 -28.08 -1.09
CA GLY A 285 -8.55 -28.56 -2.21
C GLY A 285 -9.87 -27.83 -2.32
N SER A 286 -10.79 -28.40 -3.11
CA SER A 286 -12.15 -27.89 -3.32
C SER A 286 -13.20 -29.01 -3.32
N ALA A 287 -13.01 -30.02 -2.47
CA ALA A 287 -14.02 -31.05 -2.24
C ALA A 287 -15.31 -30.42 -1.66
N GLU A 288 -16.42 -30.63 -2.35
CA GLU A 288 -17.67 -29.92 -2.10
C GLU A 288 -18.43 -30.50 -0.90
N ALA A 289 -18.72 -29.67 0.11
CA ALA A 289 -19.38 -30.06 1.33
C ALA A 289 -20.88 -30.34 1.10
N PRO A 290 -21.48 -31.41 1.67
CA PRO A 290 -22.90 -31.71 1.49
C PRO A 290 -23.82 -30.74 2.24
N VAL A 291 -25.12 -30.78 1.94
CA VAL A 291 -26.14 -30.07 2.75
C VAL A 291 -26.09 -30.58 4.20
N GLY A 292 -26.21 -29.66 5.15
CA GLY A 292 -26.05 -29.92 6.58
C GLY A 292 -24.60 -29.83 7.09
N ALA A 293 -23.59 -29.84 6.22
CA ALA A 293 -22.20 -29.68 6.63
C ALA A 293 -21.93 -28.29 7.22
N SER A 294 -20.98 -28.22 8.16
CA SER A 294 -20.48 -26.96 8.69
C SER A 294 -19.65 -26.22 7.63
N ILE A 295 -19.81 -24.90 7.60
CA ILE A 295 -19.14 -24.03 6.65
C ILE A 295 -18.87 -22.67 7.28
N CYS A 296 -17.74 -22.06 6.94
CA CYS A 296 -17.36 -20.73 7.38
C CYS A 296 -17.09 -19.82 6.18
N ARG A 297 -17.18 -18.50 6.37
CA ARG A 297 -16.64 -17.52 5.42
C ARG A 297 -15.60 -16.62 6.08
N SER A 298 -14.74 -16.07 5.24
CA SER A 298 -13.94 -14.89 5.53
C SER A 298 -14.28 -13.75 4.55
N GLY A 299 -14.52 -12.54 5.07
CA GLY A 299 -14.79 -11.34 4.30
C GLY A 299 -14.34 -10.07 5.03
N SER A 300 -14.09 -9.00 4.30
CA SER A 300 -13.47 -7.78 4.83
C SER A 300 -14.41 -6.85 5.61
N THR A 301 -15.72 -7.16 5.73
CA THR A 301 -16.68 -6.38 6.54
C THR A 301 -17.00 -7.08 7.85
N THR A 302 -17.40 -8.36 7.79
CA THR A 302 -17.82 -9.12 8.97
C THR A 302 -16.78 -10.13 9.45
N HIS A 303 -15.62 -10.19 8.79
CA HIS A 303 -14.51 -11.08 9.14
C HIS A 303 -14.92 -12.57 9.07
N TRP A 304 -14.79 -13.32 10.16
CA TRP A 304 -14.93 -14.77 10.19
C TRP A 304 -16.24 -15.20 10.85
N HIS A 305 -17.15 -15.77 10.05
CA HIS A 305 -18.43 -16.31 10.54
C HIS A 305 -18.66 -17.74 10.04
N CYS A 306 -19.36 -18.56 10.84
CA CYS A 306 -19.65 -19.95 10.53
C CYS A 306 -21.14 -20.30 10.72
N GLY A 307 -21.55 -21.40 10.10
CA GLY A 307 -22.89 -21.98 10.16
C GLY A 307 -22.94 -23.27 9.35
N SER A 308 -24.00 -23.46 8.58
CA SER A 308 -24.28 -24.70 7.83
C SER A 308 -24.73 -24.44 6.39
N VAL A 309 -24.46 -25.41 5.52
CA VAL A 309 -25.04 -25.49 4.17
C VAL A 309 -26.52 -25.88 4.28
N LEU A 310 -27.41 -25.10 3.70
CA LEU A 310 -28.87 -25.27 3.82
C LEU A 310 -29.51 -25.88 2.57
N ALA A 311 -29.05 -25.49 1.38
CA ALA A 311 -29.56 -25.96 0.10
C ALA A 311 -28.49 -25.76 -0.99
N LYS A 312 -28.59 -26.51 -2.08
CA LYS A 312 -27.74 -26.38 -3.28
C LYS A 312 -28.63 -26.21 -4.51
N ASN A 313 -28.04 -25.72 -5.59
CA ASN A 313 -28.71 -25.48 -6.86
C ASN A 313 -29.94 -24.53 -6.73
N GLU A 314 -29.87 -23.55 -5.83
CA GLU A 314 -30.93 -22.56 -5.66
C GLU A 314 -30.78 -21.44 -6.71
N THR A 315 -31.90 -20.94 -7.24
CA THR A 315 -31.92 -19.74 -8.07
C THR A 315 -32.28 -18.54 -7.21
N VAL A 316 -31.45 -17.51 -7.22
CA VAL A 316 -31.62 -16.26 -6.46
C VAL A 316 -31.99 -15.14 -7.43
N ASN A 317 -33.09 -14.44 -7.17
CA ASN A 317 -33.54 -13.34 -8.01
C ASN A 317 -33.06 -12.00 -7.43
N TYR A 318 -31.91 -11.51 -7.89
CA TYR A 318 -31.43 -10.16 -7.57
C TYR A 318 -32.13 -9.12 -8.46
N SER A 319 -32.03 -7.83 -8.09
CA SER A 319 -32.64 -6.73 -8.87
C SER A 319 -32.03 -6.57 -10.27
N GLN A 320 -30.79 -7.05 -10.47
CA GLN A 320 -30.11 -7.08 -11.76
C GLN A 320 -30.51 -8.29 -12.62
N GLY A 321 -31.05 -9.35 -12.02
CA GLY A 321 -31.46 -10.59 -12.71
C GLY A 321 -31.35 -11.83 -11.83
N ALA A 322 -31.82 -12.95 -12.35
CA ALA A 322 -31.65 -14.26 -11.72
C ALA A 322 -30.19 -14.73 -11.77
N VAL A 323 -29.74 -15.39 -10.71
CA VAL A 323 -28.46 -16.10 -10.62
C VAL A 323 -28.75 -17.54 -10.23
N HIS A 324 -28.20 -18.51 -10.97
CA HIS A 324 -28.53 -19.93 -10.86
C HIS A 324 -27.45 -20.72 -10.11
N GLN A 325 -27.76 -21.98 -9.79
CA GLN A 325 -26.84 -22.97 -9.21
C GLN A 325 -26.21 -22.60 -7.86
N MET A 326 -26.79 -21.63 -7.14
CA MET A 326 -26.23 -21.10 -5.90
C MET A 326 -26.34 -22.08 -4.74
N THR A 327 -25.38 -22.01 -3.82
CA THR A 327 -25.45 -22.75 -2.54
C THR A 327 -25.84 -21.80 -1.41
N LYS A 328 -26.91 -22.16 -0.70
CA LYS A 328 -27.50 -21.43 0.42
C LYS A 328 -26.83 -21.81 1.73
N THR A 329 -26.60 -20.84 2.60
CA THR A 329 -26.04 -21.06 3.93
C THR A 329 -26.77 -20.26 5.02
N SER A 330 -26.68 -20.73 6.26
CA SER A 330 -27.15 -20.02 7.46
C SER A 330 -26.18 -18.96 7.97
N VAL A 331 -25.05 -18.72 7.27
CA VAL A 331 -24.03 -17.79 7.71
C VAL A 331 -24.38 -16.36 7.28
N CYS A 332 -24.41 -15.40 8.21
CA CYS A 332 -24.64 -13.98 7.94
C CYS A 332 -23.52 -13.34 7.10
N ALA A 333 -23.79 -12.26 6.35
CA ALA A 333 -22.78 -11.45 5.64
C ALA A 333 -23.32 -10.03 5.43
N GLU A 334 -22.43 -9.07 5.17
CA GLU A 334 -22.78 -7.66 4.96
C GLU A 334 -22.04 -7.05 3.76
N PRO A 335 -22.45 -5.86 3.24
CA PRO A 335 -21.82 -5.24 2.08
C PRO A 335 -20.29 -5.09 2.22
N GLY A 336 -19.55 -5.61 1.24
CA GLY A 336 -18.09 -5.70 1.24
C GLY A 336 -17.54 -7.11 1.47
N ASP A 337 -18.32 -8.02 2.09
CA ASP A 337 -17.97 -9.45 2.17
C ASP A 337 -18.12 -10.18 0.82
N SER A 338 -18.81 -9.56 -0.14
CA SER A 338 -18.93 -9.98 -1.53
C SER A 338 -17.59 -10.43 -2.12
N GLY A 339 -17.58 -11.57 -2.82
CA GLY A 339 -16.38 -12.22 -3.33
C GLY A 339 -15.59 -13.03 -2.29
N GLY A 340 -15.80 -12.79 -1.00
CA GLY A 340 -15.06 -13.43 0.09
C GLY A 340 -15.26 -14.94 0.17
N SER A 341 -14.18 -15.64 0.52
CA SER A 341 -14.10 -17.11 0.59
C SER A 341 -15.12 -17.75 1.52
N PHE A 342 -15.82 -18.78 1.04
CA PHE A 342 -16.49 -19.81 1.85
C PHE A 342 -15.65 -21.09 1.85
N ILE A 343 -15.34 -21.62 3.04
CA ILE A 343 -14.47 -22.77 3.27
C ILE A 343 -15.11 -23.75 4.27
N SER A 344 -14.93 -25.05 4.04
CA SER A 344 -15.30 -26.12 4.98
C SER A 344 -14.07 -26.97 5.26
N GLY A 345 -13.63 -27.02 6.53
CA GLY A 345 -12.33 -27.59 6.87
C GLY A 345 -11.18 -26.83 6.20
N ASP A 346 -10.50 -27.46 5.26
CA ASP A 346 -9.45 -26.91 4.40
C ASP A 346 -9.85 -26.90 2.91
N GLN A 347 -11.14 -27.15 2.61
CA GLN A 347 -11.69 -27.28 1.27
C GLN A 347 -12.43 -26.00 0.87
N ALA A 348 -11.97 -25.35 -0.20
CA ALA A 348 -12.64 -24.20 -0.82
C ALA A 348 -14.02 -24.59 -1.36
N GLN A 349 -15.05 -23.83 -0.99
CA GLN A 349 -16.44 -24.11 -1.37
C GLN A 349 -16.95 -23.12 -2.42
N GLY A 350 -16.70 -21.83 -2.24
CA GLY A 350 -17.18 -20.80 -3.16
C GLY A 350 -16.89 -19.37 -2.73
N VAL A 351 -17.41 -18.42 -3.49
CA VAL A 351 -17.26 -16.98 -3.25
C VAL A 351 -18.61 -16.36 -2.89
N THR A 352 -18.63 -15.49 -1.89
CA THR A 352 -19.84 -14.84 -1.39
C THR A 352 -20.50 -13.99 -2.49
N SER A 353 -21.77 -14.25 -2.79
CA SER A 353 -22.52 -13.50 -3.82
C SER A 353 -23.41 -12.44 -3.17
N GLY A 354 -24.32 -12.86 -2.30
CA GLY A 354 -25.22 -11.95 -1.62
C GLY A 354 -26.11 -12.66 -0.62
N GLY A 355 -26.88 -11.91 0.16
CA GLY A 355 -27.70 -12.43 1.23
C GLY A 355 -28.78 -11.47 1.69
N TRP A 356 -29.45 -11.83 2.77
CA TRP A 356 -30.36 -10.96 3.51
C TRP A 356 -30.07 -11.05 5.01
N GLY A 357 -30.51 -10.04 5.76
CA GLY A 357 -30.19 -9.90 7.18
C GLY A 357 -28.86 -9.21 7.40
N ASN A 358 -28.20 -9.49 8.53
CA ASN A 358 -26.89 -8.96 8.90
C ASN A 358 -26.26 -9.83 10.00
N CYS A 359 -25.04 -9.54 10.46
CA CYS A 359 -24.38 -10.35 11.48
C CYS A 359 -24.76 -10.01 12.93
N SER A 360 -25.63 -9.01 13.16
CA SER A 360 -26.19 -8.70 14.48
C SER A 360 -27.55 -9.38 14.75
N GLY A 361 -28.43 -9.41 13.75
CA GLY A 361 -29.78 -10.00 13.82
C GLY A 361 -29.93 -11.36 13.14
N GLY A 362 -28.86 -11.87 12.55
CA GLY A 362 -28.89 -13.09 11.72
C GLY A 362 -29.29 -12.82 10.27
N GLY A 363 -29.10 -13.83 9.44
CA GLY A 363 -29.33 -13.74 7.99
C GLY A 363 -29.04 -15.05 7.27
N GLN A 364 -29.21 -15.06 5.96
CA GLN A 364 -28.78 -16.15 5.09
C GLN A 364 -28.03 -15.58 3.89
N THR A 365 -27.04 -16.33 3.42
CA THR A 365 -26.15 -15.91 2.34
C THR A 365 -25.95 -17.04 1.34
N TRP A 366 -25.87 -16.65 0.08
CA TRP A 366 -25.57 -17.53 -1.04
C TRP A 366 -24.13 -17.33 -1.52
N TYR A 367 -23.52 -18.43 -1.95
CA TYR A 367 -22.23 -18.42 -2.62
C TYR A 367 -22.29 -19.09 -3.98
N GLN A 368 -21.46 -18.61 -4.88
CA GLN A 368 -21.20 -19.20 -6.19
C GLN A 368 -20.13 -20.29 -6.01
N PRO A 369 -20.41 -21.57 -6.35
CA PRO A 369 -19.46 -22.67 -6.11
C PRO A 369 -18.13 -22.50 -6.84
N VAL A 370 -17.01 -22.73 -6.13
CA VAL A 370 -15.66 -22.45 -6.64
C VAL A 370 -15.31 -23.33 -7.85
N ASN A 371 -15.75 -24.59 -7.85
CA ASN A 371 -15.44 -25.56 -8.91
C ASN A 371 -16.00 -25.14 -10.28
N GLU A 372 -17.12 -24.42 -10.31
CA GLU A 372 -17.66 -23.86 -11.56
C GLU A 372 -16.74 -22.76 -12.11
N ILE A 373 -16.26 -21.86 -11.23
CA ILE A 373 -15.34 -20.77 -11.61
C ILE A 373 -14.03 -21.33 -12.16
N LEU A 374 -13.48 -22.36 -11.49
CA LEU A 374 -12.27 -23.04 -11.91
C LEU A 374 -12.44 -23.69 -13.29
N ALA A 375 -13.54 -24.42 -13.49
CA ALA A 375 -13.84 -25.07 -14.77
C ALA A 375 -14.11 -24.05 -15.90
N ARG A 376 -14.85 -22.98 -15.62
CA ARG A 376 -15.25 -21.97 -16.62
C ARG A 376 -14.07 -21.24 -17.25
N TYR A 377 -13.04 -20.98 -16.46
CA TYR A 377 -11.85 -20.20 -16.84
C TYR A 377 -10.57 -21.03 -16.97
N GLY A 378 -10.62 -22.35 -16.76
CA GLY A 378 -9.45 -23.23 -16.81
C GLY A 378 -8.43 -22.96 -15.70
N LEU A 379 -8.89 -22.47 -14.54
CA LEU A 379 -8.03 -22.06 -13.44
C LEU A 379 -7.69 -23.25 -12.53
N ARG A 380 -6.48 -23.26 -11.97
CA ARG A 380 -6.08 -24.18 -10.92
C ARG A 380 -5.96 -23.45 -9.59
N LEU A 381 -6.68 -23.92 -8.58
CA LEU A 381 -6.60 -23.45 -7.20
C LEU A 381 -5.16 -23.57 -6.68
N HIS A 382 -4.66 -22.52 -6.01
CA HIS A 382 -3.39 -22.62 -5.29
C HIS A 382 -3.67 -23.34 -3.96
N THR A 383 -3.04 -24.50 -3.76
CA THR A 383 -3.20 -25.35 -2.58
C THR A 383 -1.87 -25.53 -1.83
N ALA A 384 -1.97 -25.81 -0.53
CA ALA A 384 -0.86 -26.01 0.42
C ALA A 384 -0.56 -27.49 0.69
#